data_AF-A0A5N6E1E3-F1
#
_entry.id   AF-A0A5N6E1E3-F1
#
_cell.length_a   1.000
_cell.length_b   1.000
_cell.length_c   1.000
_cell.angle_alpha   90.00
_cell.angle_beta   90.00
_cell.angle_gamma   90.00
#
_symmetry.space_group_name_H-M   'P 1'
#
loop_
_entity.id
_entity.type
_entity.pdbx_description
1 polymer ?
#
loop_
_entity_poly.entity_id
_entity_poly.type
_entity_poly.pdbx_seq_one_letter_code
_entity_poly.pdbx_strand_id
1 'polypeptide(L)'
;MTSLRTNLGPLTTTFTYPESCTVAVGACPTCTQGWQAQTCSNNAFNHQGVQDDVECWPPRANPSVATGVALNGWGFYSPGIHCPAGMVTACSATGGSNGGFQFQYSLNDGETAVGCCPR
;
A
#
# COMPACT_ATOMS: atom_id res chain seq x y z
N MET A 1 -0.59 12.64 13.83
CA MET A 1 -1.13 13.27 12.59
C MET A 1 -1.96 12.21 11.90
N THR A 2 -3.28 12.38 11.84
CA THR A 2 -4.19 11.45 11.14
C THR A 2 -3.99 11.61 9.63
N SER A 3 -3.57 10.54 8.94
CA SER A 3 -3.46 10.53 7.48
C SER A 3 -4.84 10.69 6.85
N LEU A 4 -4.95 11.46 5.76
CA LEU A 4 -6.23 11.69 5.07
C LEU A 4 -6.78 10.33 4.57
N ARG A 5 -8.02 10.01 4.93
CA ARG A 5 -8.68 8.75 4.54
C ARG A 5 -9.10 8.80 3.07
N THR A 6 -8.31 8.18 2.21
CA THR A 6 -8.64 8.07 0.78
C THR A 6 -9.15 6.66 0.46
N ASN A 7 -10.37 6.56 -0.06
CA ASN A 7 -10.90 5.29 -0.58
C ASN A 7 -10.36 5.07 -1.99
N LEU A 8 -9.60 3.98 -2.19
CA LEU A 8 -9.01 3.60 -3.46
C LEU A 8 -9.97 2.85 -4.38
N GLY A 9 -11.18 2.53 -3.92
CA GLY A 9 -12.17 1.72 -4.62
C GLY A 9 -12.19 0.25 -4.16
N PRO A 10 -12.94 -0.61 -4.86
CA PRO A 10 -13.07 -2.01 -4.51
C PRO A 10 -11.81 -2.82 -4.85
N LEU A 11 -11.40 -3.71 -3.94
CA LEU A 11 -10.49 -4.83 -4.22
C LEU A 11 -11.24 -6.13 -3.96
N THR A 12 -12.09 -6.50 -4.92
CA THR A 12 -13.01 -7.64 -4.85
C THR A 12 -12.54 -8.86 -5.64
N THR A 13 -11.36 -8.78 -6.26
CA THR A 13 -10.70 -9.89 -6.96
C THR A 13 -9.24 -9.95 -6.54
N THR A 14 -8.65 -11.14 -6.55
CA THR A 14 -7.22 -11.30 -6.28
C THR A 14 -6.40 -10.54 -7.32
N PHE A 15 -5.62 -9.56 -6.87
CA PHE A 15 -4.62 -8.88 -7.70
C PHE A 15 -3.35 -9.73 -7.75
N THR A 16 -2.81 -9.95 -8.95
CA THR A 16 -1.53 -10.64 -9.15
C THR A 16 -0.51 -9.61 -9.62
N TYR A 17 0.57 -9.49 -8.86
CA TYR A 17 1.66 -8.57 -9.19
C TYR A 17 2.37 -9.03 -10.47
N PRO A 18 2.70 -8.12 -11.40
CA PRO A 18 3.65 -8.39 -12.47
C PRO A 18 5.00 -8.88 -11.93
N GLU A 19 5.71 -9.73 -12.67
CA GLU A 19 7.02 -10.26 -12.22
C GLU A 19 8.06 -9.16 -11.95
N SER A 20 8.00 -8.07 -12.73
CA SER A 20 8.85 -6.88 -12.54
C SER A 20 8.74 -6.27 -11.15
N CYS A 21 7.60 -6.42 -10.47
CA CYS A 21 7.34 -5.84 -9.16
C CYS A 21 8.08 -6.54 -8.01
N THR A 22 8.73 -7.67 -8.30
CA THR A 22 9.59 -8.37 -7.34
C THR A 22 11.00 -7.79 -7.24
N VAL A 23 11.39 -6.94 -8.20
CA VAL A 23 12.68 -6.26 -8.21
C VAL A 23 12.70 -5.17 -7.13
N ALA A 24 13.71 -5.21 -6.25
CA ALA A 24 13.92 -4.17 -5.25
C ALA A 24 14.66 -2.97 -5.88
N VAL A 25 14.07 -1.79 -5.79
CA VAL A 25 14.75 -0.53 -6.14
C VAL A 25 15.59 -0.08 -4.96
N GLY A 26 16.88 0.15 -5.21
CA GLY A 26 17.85 0.55 -4.18
C GLY A 26 17.51 1.90 -3.56
N ALA A 27 17.62 2.01 -2.24
CA ALA A 27 17.31 3.24 -1.52
C ALA A 27 18.28 4.40 -1.85
N CYS A 28 19.53 4.07 -2.15
CA CYS A 28 20.57 5.01 -2.58
C CYS A 28 21.75 4.22 -3.17
N PRO A 29 22.70 4.86 -3.89
CA PRO A 29 23.84 4.17 -4.50
C PRO A 29 24.76 3.41 -3.53
N THR A 30 24.77 3.79 -2.26
CA THR A 30 25.59 3.17 -1.20
C THR A 30 24.77 2.35 -0.21
N CYS A 31 23.45 2.25 -0.40
CA CYS A 31 22.55 1.58 0.51
C CYS A 31 22.53 0.08 0.25
N THR A 32 22.46 -0.72 1.31
CA THR A 32 22.27 -2.18 1.24
C THR A 32 20.79 -2.59 1.34
N GLN A 33 19.89 -1.61 1.32
CA GLN A 33 18.45 -1.77 1.47
C GLN A 33 17.75 -1.27 0.20
N GLY A 34 16.62 -1.88 -0.12
CA GLY A 34 15.76 -1.49 -1.23
C GLY A 34 14.33 -1.87 -0.97
N TRP A 35 13.45 -1.41 -1.84
CA TRP A 35 12.00 -1.59 -1.70
C TRP A 35 11.41 -2.15 -2.99
N GLN A 36 10.53 -3.13 -2.86
CA GLN A 36 9.71 -3.62 -3.96
C GLN A 36 8.57 -2.65 -4.27
N ALA A 37 7.92 -2.85 -5.43
CA ALA A 37 6.82 -2.01 -5.92
C ALA A 37 7.17 -0.52 -6.03
N GLN A 38 8.45 -0.23 -6.29
CA GLN A 38 8.99 1.10 -6.52
C GLN A 38 9.58 1.19 -7.93
N THR A 39 9.74 2.42 -8.41
CA THR A 39 10.41 2.77 -9.66
C THR A 39 11.32 3.99 -9.45
N CYS A 40 12.27 4.17 -10.36
CA CYS A 40 13.13 5.35 -10.41
C CYS A 40 12.40 6.48 -11.15
N SER A 41 12.34 7.67 -10.55
CA SER A 41 11.76 8.88 -11.13
C SER A 41 12.51 10.14 -10.66
N ASN A 42 12.14 11.29 -11.20
CA ASN A 42 12.63 12.61 -10.79
C ASN A 42 11.76 13.23 -9.69
N ASN A 43 11.29 12.40 -8.76
CA ASN A 43 10.36 12.78 -7.69
C ASN A 43 10.89 13.93 -6.82
N ALA A 44 10.22 15.09 -6.87
CA ALA A 44 10.61 16.27 -6.10
C ALA A 44 10.49 16.09 -4.57
N PHE A 45 9.70 15.12 -4.10
CA PHE A 45 9.52 14.83 -2.69
C PHE A 45 10.47 13.74 -2.15
N ASN A 46 11.29 13.16 -3.03
CA ASN A 46 12.26 12.13 -2.69
C ASN A 46 13.56 12.37 -3.47
N HIS A 47 14.56 12.95 -2.81
CA HIS A 47 15.85 13.28 -3.43
C HIS A 47 16.61 12.07 -3.97
N GLN A 48 16.28 10.86 -3.51
CA GLN A 48 16.82 9.61 -4.00
C GLN A 48 16.17 9.16 -5.31
N GLY A 49 15.13 9.86 -5.77
CA GLY A 49 14.43 9.58 -7.02
C GLY A 49 13.57 8.32 -6.97
N VAL A 50 13.18 7.85 -5.77
CA VAL A 50 12.33 6.66 -5.64
C VAL A 50 10.86 7.08 -5.55
N GLN A 51 9.99 6.37 -6.26
CA GLN A 51 8.55 6.58 -6.27
C GLN A 51 7.82 5.24 -6.35
N ASP A 52 6.61 5.17 -5.78
CA ASP A 52 5.77 3.99 -5.92
C ASP A 52 5.48 3.70 -7.41
N ASP A 53 5.73 2.48 -7.85
CA ASP A 53 5.40 2.03 -9.21
C ASP A 53 3.91 1.69 -9.29
N VAL A 54 3.13 2.52 -9.99
CA VAL A 54 1.68 2.39 -10.04
C VAL A 54 1.19 1.04 -10.57
N GLU A 55 1.98 0.32 -11.36
CA GLU A 55 1.62 -1.00 -11.90
C GLU A 55 1.88 -2.14 -10.89
N CYS A 56 2.66 -1.86 -9.85
CA CYS A 56 3.02 -2.81 -8.80
C CYS A 56 2.15 -2.76 -7.55
N TRP A 57 1.11 -1.94 -7.56
CA TRP A 57 0.09 -1.90 -6.52
C TRP A 57 -1.27 -2.26 -7.14
N PRO A 58 -2.24 -2.74 -6.34
CA PRO A 58 -3.57 -2.99 -6.87
C PRO A 58 -4.18 -1.74 -7.53
N PRO A 59 -5.10 -1.92 -8.50
CA PRO A 59 -5.65 -0.79 -9.25
C PRO A 59 -6.54 0.08 -8.36
N ARG A 60 -6.44 1.39 -8.56
CA ARG A 60 -7.27 2.40 -7.88
C ARG A 60 -8.42 2.83 -8.81
N ALA A 61 -9.58 3.13 -8.24
CA ALA A 61 -10.71 3.71 -8.96
C ALA A 61 -10.38 5.09 -9.56
N ASN A 62 -9.56 5.89 -8.86
CA ASN A 62 -9.02 7.13 -9.40
C ASN A 62 -7.50 6.98 -9.58
N PRO A 63 -6.99 6.92 -10.83
CA PRO A 63 -5.57 6.73 -11.10
C PRO A 63 -4.71 7.95 -10.72
N SER A 64 -5.31 9.14 -10.56
CA SER A 64 -4.62 10.37 -10.15
C SER A 64 -4.28 10.42 -8.66
N VAL A 65 -4.82 9.50 -7.85
CA VAL A 65 -4.45 9.39 -6.44
C VAL A 65 -3.04 8.82 -6.34
N ALA A 66 -2.09 9.65 -5.95
CA ALA A 66 -0.72 9.25 -5.66
C ALA A 66 -0.16 10.11 -4.54
N THR A 67 0.81 9.58 -3.80
CA THR A 67 1.61 10.37 -2.86
C THR A 67 2.91 10.80 -3.53
N GLY A 68 3.36 12.00 -3.18
CA GLY A 68 4.69 12.46 -3.56
C GLY A 68 5.79 11.60 -2.94
N VAL A 69 5.60 11.05 -1.74
CA VAL A 69 6.62 10.23 -1.06
C VAL A 69 6.30 8.75 -1.27
N ALA A 70 7.33 7.98 -1.66
CA ALA A 70 7.30 6.52 -1.75
C ALA A 70 6.88 5.88 -0.41
N LEU A 71 6.10 4.79 -0.48
CA LEU A 71 5.64 4.05 0.70
C LEU A 71 4.83 4.86 1.72
N ASN A 72 4.38 6.07 1.37
CA ASN A 72 3.54 6.88 2.26
C ASN A 72 2.06 6.50 2.17
N GLY A 73 1.72 5.46 1.39
CA GLY A 73 0.38 4.92 1.23
C GLY A 73 -0.56 5.88 0.49
N TRP A 74 -1.40 5.33 -0.39
CA TRP A 74 -2.38 6.15 -1.13
C TRP A 74 -3.77 6.17 -0.51
N GLY A 75 -4.07 5.20 0.36
CA GLY A 75 -5.38 5.00 0.95
C GLY A 75 -5.65 3.55 1.32
N PHE A 76 -6.92 3.19 1.39
CA PHE A 76 -7.40 1.83 1.65
C PHE A 76 -8.41 1.39 0.59
N TYR A 77 -8.49 0.08 0.33
CA TYR A 77 -9.50 -0.50 -0.55
C TYR A 77 -10.78 -0.80 0.24
N SER A 78 -11.92 -0.39 -0.29
CA SER A 78 -13.23 -0.69 0.30
C SER A 78 -14.31 -0.82 -0.79
N PRO A 79 -15.01 -1.96 -0.88
CA PRO A 79 -14.77 -3.21 -0.13
C PRO A 79 -13.42 -3.86 -0.51
N GLY A 80 -12.62 -4.27 0.48
CA GLY A 80 -11.34 -4.98 0.31
C GLY A 80 -11.43 -6.40 0.86
N ILE A 81 -11.94 -7.32 0.04
CA ILE A 81 -12.31 -8.69 0.48
C ILE A 81 -11.30 -9.77 0.10
N HIS A 82 -10.30 -9.45 -0.74
CA HIS A 82 -9.25 -10.38 -1.15
C HIS A 82 -7.86 -9.81 -0.84
N CYS A 83 -6.98 -10.66 -0.29
CA CYS A 83 -5.55 -10.40 -0.32
C CYS A 83 -5.00 -10.62 -1.75
N PRO A 84 -3.96 -9.86 -2.14
CA PRO A 84 -3.21 -10.11 -3.37
C PRO A 84 -2.60 -11.52 -3.43
N ALA A 85 -2.28 -11.99 -4.63
CA ALA A 85 -1.70 -13.30 -4.86
C ALA A 85 -0.39 -13.47 -4.08
N GLY A 86 -0.20 -14.62 -3.43
CA GLY A 86 0.96 -14.92 -2.59
C GLY A 86 0.89 -14.35 -1.16
N MET A 87 -0.12 -13.54 -0.85
CA MET A 87 -0.35 -12.99 0.50
C MET A 87 -1.52 -13.68 1.21
N VAL A 88 -1.53 -13.61 2.54
CA VAL A 88 -2.61 -14.08 3.41
C VAL A 88 -3.00 -13.00 4.40
N THR A 89 -4.25 -13.03 4.85
CA THR A 89 -4.71 -12.19 5.97
C THR A 89 -3.88 -12.53 7.20
N ALA A 90 -3.12 -11.54 7.68
CA ALA A 90 -2.20 -11.69 8.80
C ALA A 90 -2.68 -10.94 10.04
N CYS A 91 -3.48 -9.89 9.87
CA CYS A 91 -4.03 -9.11 10.97
C CYS A 91 -5.38 -8.50 10.63
N SER A 92 -6.15 -8.13 11.66
CA SER A 92 -7.41 -7.43 11.52
C SER A 92 -7.64 -6.46 12.68
N ALA A 93 -8.44 -5.43 12.45
CA ALA A 93 -8.98 -4.57 13.50
C ALA A 93 -10.36 -4.05 13.10
N THR A 94 -11.19 -3.75 14.09
CA THR A 94 -12.50 -3.14 13.90
C THR A 94 -12.55 -1.82 14.65
N GLY A 95 -12.93 -0.73 13.98
CA GLY A 95 -13.06 0.58 14.62
C GLY A 95 -14.10 0.56 15.73
N GLY A 96 -13.83 1.30 16.81
CA GLY A 96 -14.63 1.29 18.04
C GLY A 96 -14.35 0.10 18.97
N SER A 97 -13.50 -0.85 18.59
CA SER A 97 -13.06 -1.96 19.45
C SER A 97 -11.72 -1.67 20.13
N ASN A 98 -11.55 -2.11 21.37
CA ASN A 98 -10.26 -2.02 22.07
C ASN A 98 -9.32 -3.15 21.61
N GLY A 99 -8.15 -2.78 21.07
CA GLY A 99 -7.11 -3.73 20.64
C GLY A 99 -7.07 -3.98 19.12
N GLY A 100 -6.12 -4.80 18.67
CA GLY A 100 -5.90 -5.13 17.26
C GLY A 100 -4.77 -4.36 16.57
N PHE A 101 -4.61 -4.61 15.27
CA PHE A 101 -3.53 -4.01 14.47
C PHE A 101 -3.74 -2.51 14.25
N GLN A 102 -2.67 -1.72 14.38
CA GLN A 102 -2.70 -0.28 14.16
C GLN A 102 -2.42 0.03 12.69
N PHE A 103 -3.49 0.20 11.90
CA PHE A 103 -3.38 0.58 10.50
C PHE A 103 -2.95 2.04 10.33
N GLN A 104 -2.28 2.34 9.22
CA GLN A 104 -1.88 3.71 8.86
C GLN A 104 -3.08 4.67 8.74
N TYR A 105 -4.21 4.16 8.23
CA TYR A 105 -5.47 4.89 8.14
C TYR A 105 -6.40 4.44 9.27
N SER A 106 -6.88 5.40 10.07
CA SER A 106 -7.80 5.12 11.16
C SER A 106 -9.12 4.52 10.65
N LEU A 107 -9.67 3.57 11.41
CA LEU A 107 -10.96 2.95 11.14
C LEU A 107 -12.08 3.77 11.79
N ASN A 108 -13.19 3.94 11.10
CA ASN A 108 -14.42 4.43 11.74
C ASN A 108 -15.07 3.31 12.55
N ASP A 109 -15.94 3.68 13.49
CA ASP A 109 -16.71 2.72 14.28
C ASP A 109 -17.48 1.73 13.40
N GLY A 110 -17.30 0.44 13.68
CA GLY A 110 -17.91 -0.66 12.93
C GLY A 110 -17.20 -1.05 11.62
N GLU A 111 -16.24 -0.26 11.12
CA GLU A 111 -15.42 -0.66 9.97
C GLU A 111 -14.40 -1.72 10.38
N THR A 112 -14.31 -2.81 9.61
CA THR A 112 -13.27 -3.84 9.80
C THR A 112 -12.25 -3.75 8.68
N ALA A 113 -10.98 -3.65 9.03
CA ALA A 113 -9.88 -3.73 8.10
C ALA A 113 -9.03 -4.98 8.35
N VAL A 114 -8.42 -5.46 7.28
CA VAL A 114 -7.51 -6.60 7.27
C VAL A 114 -6.19 -6.18 6.66
N GLY A 115 -5.09 -6.66 7.24
CA GLY A 115 -3.76 -6.53 6.68
C GLY A 115 -3.31 -7.86 6.09
N CYS A 116 -2.72 -7.79 4.89
CA CYS A 116 -2.18 -8.95 4.20
C CYS A 116 -0.66 -8.95 4.28
N CYS A 117 -0.06 -10.11 4.54
CA CYS A 117 1.40 -10.29 4.50
C CYS A 117 1.74 -11.49 3.61
N PRO A 118 2.96 -11.53 3.03
CA PRO A 118 3.48 -12.75 2.39
C PRO A 118 3.38 -13.95 3.34
N ARG A 119 3.12 -15.13 2.77
CA ARG A 119 3.22 -16.40 3.51
C ARG A 119 4.64 -16.71 3.96
#